data_AF-A0A016RZ80-F1
#
_entry.id   AF-A0A016RZ80-F1
#
_cell.length_a   1.000
_cell.length_b   1.000
_cell.length_c   1.000
_cell.angle_alpha   90.00
_cell.angle_beta   90.00
_cell.angle_gamma   90.00
#
_symmetry.space_group_name_H-M   'P 1'
#
loop_
_entity.id
_entity.type
_entity.pdbx_description
1 polymer ?
#
loop_
_entity_poly.entity_id
_entity_poly.type
_entity_poly.pdbx_seq_one_letter_code
_entity_poly.pdbx_strand_id
1 'polypeptide(L)'
;MRRANLKLKAQKCEFCKQEICFLGHVINQEGGATDPGKVAKIREYPRPQNVAQLRTFLGMASYYRKFIFKFARITECLYQLTSPKAQWRWTEREEKAFEEMKSRLTQAPILAQPDMEGAANEANPFVIFTDASTHGLGAVLCQQGKDGFLHPIYFASKKLSKAEKNYHITDLEALAVVFAVNKFHFSFMASRQW
;
A
#
# COMPACT_ATOMS: atom_id res chain seq x y z
N MET A 1 -22.89 -21.89 -7.04
CA MET A 1 -22.38 -22.87 -6.05
C MET A 1 -22.84 -24.30 -6.35
N ARG A 2 -24.11 -24.67 -6.11
CA ARG A 2 -24.59 -26.06 -6.31
C ARG A 2 -24.53 -26.56 -7.76
N ARG A 3 -24.87 -25.73 -8.74
CA ARG A 3 -24.74 -26.06 -10.18
C ARG A 3 -23.28 -26.18 -10.67
N ALA A 4 -22.34 -25.54 -9.96
CA ALA A 4 -20.91 -25.60 -10.25
C ALA A 4 -20.17 -26.62 -9.37
N ASN A 5 -20.91 -27.46 -8.63
CA ASN A 5 -20.39 -28.47 -7.71
C ASN A 5 -19.40 -27.93 -6.64
N LEU A 6 -19.57 -26.67 -6.23
CA LEU A 6 -18.77 -26.03 -5.17
C LEU A 6 -19.44 -26.23 -3.81
N LYS A 7 -18.64 -26.66 -2.81
CA LYS A 7 -19.08 -26.85 -1.42
C LYS A 7 -18.54 -25.74 -0.52
N LEU A 8 -19.41 -25.19 0.32
CA LEU A 8 -19.06 -24.22 1.34
C LEU A 8 -18.69 -24.93 2.64
N LYS A 9 -17.62 -24.49 3.30
CA LYS A 9 -17.32 -24.89 4.67
C LYS A 9 -18.03 -23.93 5.62
N ALA A 10 -19.18 -24.32 6.15
CA ALA A 10 -20.03 -23.47 7.00
C ALA A 10 -19.26 -22.81 8.17
N GLN A 11 -18.29 -23.53 8.78
CA GLN A 11 -17.43 -23.02 9.84
C GLN A 11 -16.55 -21.81 9.46
N LYS A 12 -16.32 -21.58 8.16
CA LYS A 12 -15.54 -20.45 7.64
C LYS A 12 -16.43 -19.38 6.99
N CYS A 13 -17.74 -19.55 7.03
CA CYS A 13 -18.68 -18.61 6.45
C CYS A 13 -19.16 -17.66 7.53
N GLU A 14 -19.01 -16.37 7.28
CA GLU A 14 -19.55 -15.30 8.12
C GLU A 14 -20.66 -14.62 7.33
N PHE A 15 -21.86 -14.54 7.92
CA PHE A 15 -23.04 -13.97 7.27
C PHE A 15 -23.55 -12.76 8.05
N CYS A 16 -23.98 -11.73 7.33
CA CYS A 16 -24.68 -10.56 7.89
C CYS A 16 -23.94 -9.82 9.02
N LYS A 17 -22.60 -9.83 9.02
CA LYS A 17 -21.80 -9.06 9.97
C LYS A 17 -21.54 -7.65 9.46
N GLN A 18 -21.47 -6.68 10.38
CA GLN A 18 -21.08 -5.29 10.08
C GLN A 18 -19.58 -5.14 9.83
N GLU A 19 -18.78 -6.07 10.36
CA GLU A 19 -17.33 -6.13 10.21
C GLU A 19 -16.92 -7.57 9.88
N ILE A 20 -16.06 -7.75 8.88
CA ILE A 20 -15.51 -9.07 8.50
C ILE A 20 -14.00 -9.01 8.32
N CYS A 21 -13.29 -10.05 8.75
CA CYS A 21 -11.89 -10.22 8.38
C CYS A 21 -11.81 -10.98 7.05
N PHE A 22 -11.33 -10.32 6.00
CA PHE A 22 -11.21 -10.89 4.67
C PHE A 22 -9.82 -10.62 4.09
N LEU A 23 -9.14 -11.70 3.67
CA LEU A 23 -7.77 -11.66 3.13
C LEU A 23 -6.73 -10.95 4.05
N GLY A 24 -6.98 -10.92 5.36
CA GLY A 24 -6.12 -10.24 6.33
C GLY A 24 -6.28 -8.73 6.39
N HIS A 25 -7.44 -8.23 5.95
CA HIS A 25 -7.96 -6.89 6.20
C HIS A 25 -9.26 -7.02 6.97
N VAL A 26 -9.51 -6.07 7.86
CA VAL A 26 -10.81 -5.87 8.48
C VAL A 26 -11.59 -4.94 7.56
N ILE A 27 -12.74 -5.39 7.07
CA ILE A 27 -13.61 -4.60 6.20
C ILE A 27 -14.84 -4.23 7.02
N ASN A 28 -15.09 -2.93 7.16
CA ASN A 28 -16.26 -2.36 7.82
C ASN A 28 -16.94 -1.34 6.88
N GLN A 29 -17.96 -0.64 7.38
CA GLN A 29 -18.69 0.39 6.62
C GLN A 29 -17.85 1.64 6.29
N GLU A 30 -16.76 1.88 7.02
CA GLU A 30 -15.91 3.07 6.85
C GLU A 30 -14.76 2.82 5.88
N GLY A 31 -14.30 1.57 5.76
CA GLY A 31 -13.10 1.29 4.98
C GLY A 31 -12.57 -0.14 5.07
N GLY A 32 -11.38 -0.30 4.51
CA GLY A 32 -10.52 -1.46 4.76
C GLY A 32 -9.42 -1.07 5.74
N ALA A 33 -9.41 -1.69 6.91
CA ALA A 33 -8.35 -1.57 7.91
C ALA A 33 -7.43 -2.80 7.88
N THR A 34 -6.22 -2.65 8.40
CA THR A 34 -5.30 -3.78 8.57
C THR A 34 -5.78 -4.66 9.73
N ASP A 35 -5.80 -5.99 9.56
CA ASP A 35 -6.22 -6.91 10.61
C ASP A 35 -5.39 -6.74 11.90
N PRO A 36 -6.00 -6.39 13.05
CA PRO A 36 -5.29 -6.14 14.29
C PRO A 36 -4.49 -7.35 14.79
N GLY A 37 -4.94 -8.58 14.47
CA GLY A 37 -4.20 -9.81 14.79
C GLY A 37 -2.92 -9.98 13.96
N LYS A 38 -2.87 -9.42 12.75
CA LYS A 38 -1.64 -9.34 11.95
C LYS A 38 -0.79 -8.15 12.36
N VAL A 39 -1.39 -7.03 12.75
CA VAL A 39 -0.70 -5.85 13.30
C VAL A 39 0.09 -6.20 14.55
N ALA A 40 -0.48 -6.97 15.48
CA ALA A 40 0.23 -7.44 16.68
C ALA A 40 1.49 -8.24 16.32
N LYS A 41 1.39 -9.16 15.36
CA LYS A 41 2.52 -9.95 14.86
C LYS A 41 3.59 -9.12 14.16
N ILE A 42 3.21 -7.99 13.55
CA ILE A 42 4.16 -7.05 12.93
C ILE A 42 4.89 -6.24 14.01
N ARG A 43 4.17 -5.82 15.06
CA ARG A 43 4.76 -5.09 16.19
C ARG A 43 5.84 -5.92 16.90
N GLU A 44 5.58 -7.20 17.09
CA GLU A 44 6.49 -8.15 17.72
C GLU A 44 7.46 -8.82 16.73
N TYR A 45 7.46 -8.40 15.46
CA TYR A 45 8.31 -9.02 14.45
C TYR A 45 9.80 -8.87 14.85
N PRO A 46 10.54 -9.98 14.95
CA PRO A 46 11.90 -9.95 15.44
C PRO A 46 12.82 -9.24 14.44
N ARG A 47 13.86 -8.58 14.97
CA ARG A 47 14.91 -7.97 14.14
C ARG A 47 15.50 -9.05 13.22
N PRO A 48 15.50 -8.86 11.89
CA PRO A 48 16.06 -9.82 10.98
C PRO A 48 17.58 -9.88 11.14
N GLN A 49 18.13 -11.09 11.21
CA GLN A 49 19.55 -11.35 11.41
C GLN A 49 20.29 -11.69 10.11
N ASN A 50 19.53 -11.94 9.03
CA ASN A 50 20.09 -12.28 7.72
C ASN A 50 19.20 -11.77 6.58
N VAL A 51 19.76 -11.81 5.37
CA VAL A 51 19.09 -11.34 4.14
C VAL A 51 17.78 -12.08 3.87
N ALA A 52 17.71 -13.38 4.19
CA ALA A 52 16.50 -14.17 3.96
C ALA A 52 15.34 -13.68 4.84
N GLN A 53 15.58 -13.49 6.14
CA GLN A 53 14.59 -12.94 7.08
C GLN A 53 14.17 -11.52 6.70
N LEU A 54 15.10 -10.69 6.24
CA LEU A 54 14.79 -9.34 5.78
C LEU A 54 13.91 -9.35 4.52
N ARG A 55 14.17 -10.25 3.57
CA ARG A 55 13.33 -10.41 2.37
C ARG A 55 11.91 -10.86 2.72
N THR A 56 11.76 -11.77 3.68
CA THR A 56 10.45 -12.19 4.18
C THR A 56 9.68 -11.02 4.79
N PHE A 57 10.33 -10.21 5.64
CA PHE A 57 9.74 -9.01 6.21
C PHE A 57 9.33 -8.01 5.12
N LEU A 58 10.23 -7.69 4.18
CA LEU A 58 9.94 -6.74 3.09
C LEU A 58 8.83 -7.23 2.16
N GLY A 59 8.78 -8.54 1.90
CA GLY A 59 7.69 -9.16 1.12
C GLY A 59 6.33 -8.96 1.80
N MET A 60 6.26 -9.24 3.11
CA MET A 60 5.06 -9.01 3.91
C MET A 60 4.71 -7.52 3.98
N ALA A 61 5.67 -6.64 4.27
CA ALA A 61 5.45 -5.20 4.34
C ALA A 61 4.99 -4.64 2.98
N SER A 62 5.46 -5.20 1.87
CA SER A 62 5.05 -4.80 0.52
C SER A 62 3.58 -5.09 0.22
N TYR A 63 2.96 -6.07 0.89
CA TYR A 63 1.52 -6.33 0.79
C TYR A 63 0.70 -5.15 1.33
N TYR A 64 1.20 -4.51 2.38
CA TYR A 64 0.57 -3.36 3.03
C TYR A 64 1.10 -2.01 2.51
N ARG A 65 1.93 -2.00 1.46
CA ARG A 65 2.50 -0.76 0.88
C ARG A 65 1.45 0.29 0.55
N LYS A 66 0.22 -0.13 0.20
CA LYS A 66 -0.88 0.75 -0.19
C LYS A 66 -1.44 1.58 0.96
N PHE A 67 -1.12 1.22 2.20
CA PHE A 67 -1.52 1.93 3.42
C PHE A 67 -0.40 2.84 3.96
N ILE A 68 0.81 2.76 3.40
CA ILE A 68 2.01 3.38 3.99
C ILE A 68 2.51 4.49 3.10
N PHE A 69 2.38 5.72 3.58
CA PHE A 69 2.96 6.88 2.93
C PHE A 69 4.50 6.77 2.86
N LYS A 70 5.08 7.09 1.69
CA LYS A 70 6.54 7.06 1.44
C LYS A 70 7.22 5.70 1.70
N PHE A 71 6.51 4.58 1.55
CA PHE A 71 7.05 3.21 1.71
C PHE A 71 8.40 3.00 1.02
N ALA A 72 8.56 3.43 -0.24
CA ALA A 72 9.79 3.24 -1.02
C ALA A 72 11.01 3.96 -0.41
N ARG A 73 10.80 5.10 0.25
CA ARG A 73 11.86 5.88 0.91
C ARG A 73 12.28 5.22 2.22
N ILE A 74 11.32 4.80 3.04
CA ILE A 74 11.62 4.17 4.35
C ILE A 74 12.34 2.83 4.14
N THR A 75 11.84 2.00 3.21
CA THR A 75 12.44 0.70 2.90
C THR A 75 13.72 0.78 2.07
N GLU A 76 14.22 1.99 1.76
CA GLU A 76 15.32 2.14 0.81
C GLU A 76 16.59 1.41 1.27
N CYS A 77 17.06 1.72 2.47
CA CYS A 77 18.24 1.10 3.08
C CYS A 77 18.05 -0.40 3.30
N LEU A 78 16.84 -0.83 3.68
CA LEU A 78 16.51 -2.25 3.86
C LEU A 78 16.64 -3.02 2.53
N TYR A 79 16.16 -2.48 1.42
CA TYR A 79 16.35 -3.11 0.11
C TYR A 79 17.82 -3.12 -0.33
N GLN A 80 18.63 -2.12 0.04
CA GLN A 80 20.06 -2.12 -0.25
C GLN A 80 20.79 -3.30 0.42
N LEU A 81 20.42 -3.63 1.67
CA LEU A 81 20.92 -4.82 2.38
C LEU A 81 20.54 -6.15 1.73
N THR A 82 19.50 -6.19 0.88
CA THR A 82 19.10 -7.42 0.18
C THR A 82 19.84 -7.67 -1.14
N SER A 83 20.68 -6.73 -1.55
CA SER A 83 21.47 -6.84 -2.79
C SER A 83 22.54 -7.93 -2.66
N PRO A 84 22.74 -8.78 -3.68
CA PRO A 84 23.78 -9.82 -3.64
C PRO A 84 25.20 -9.26 -3.55
N LYS A 85 25.40 -7.98 -3.87
CA LYS A 85 26.69 -7.27 -3.75
C LYS A 85 26.92 -6.61 -2.40
N ALA A 86 25.88 -6.53 -1.55
CA ALA A 86 25.97 -5.87 -0.26
C ALA A 86 26.47 -6.84 0.81
N GLN A 87 27.42 -6.39 1.63
CA GLN A 87 27.74 -7.08 2.88
C GLN A 87 26.63 -6.83 3.89
N TRP A 88 26.25 -7.87 4.63
CA TRP A 88 25.27 -7.73 5.71
C TRP A 88 25.86 -6.86 6.83
N ARG A 89 25.44 -5.60 6.88
CA ARG A 89 25.84 -4.63 7.91
C ARG A 89 24.62 -3.89 8.40
N TRP A 90 24.10 -4.34 9.53
CA TRP A 90 22.93 -3.72 10.14
C TRP A 90 23.37 -2.56 11.05
N THR A 91 23.17 -1.33 10.61
CA THR A 91 23.52 -0.12 11.37
C THR A 91 22.28 0.51 12.00
N GLU A 92 22.47 1.60 12.76
CA GLU A 92 21.34 2.40 13.29
C GLU A 92 20.41 2.90 12.19
N ARG A 93 20.90 3.13 10.96
CA ARG A 93 20.08 3.59 9.84
C ARG A 93 19.03 2.53 9.46
N GLU A 94 19.43 1.26 9.42
CA GLU A 94 18.53 0.16 9.08
C GLU A 94 17.62 -0.21 10.25
N GLU A 95 18.11 -0.11 11.49
CA GLU A 95 17.28 -0.25 12.69
C GLU A 95 16.15 0.79 12.72
N LYS A 96 16.47 2.07 12.51
CA LYS A 96 15.48 3.15 12.46
C LYS A 96 14.45 2.94 11.36
N ALA A 97 14.88 2.50 10.18
CA ALA A 97 13.97 2.22 9.07
C ALA A 97 13.05 1.02 9.35
N PHE A 98 13.58 -0.02 10.02
CA PHE A 98 12.81 -1.20 10.40
C PHE A 98 11.74 -0.87 11.44
N GLU A 99 12.10 -0.14 12.49
CA GLU A 99 11.15 0.27 13.53
C GLU A 99 10.14 1.31 13.02
N GLU A 100 10.55 2.26 12.17
CA GLU A 100 9.61 3.17 11.50
C GLU A 100 8.61 2.39 10.65
N MET A 101 9.05 1.36 9.91
CA MET A 101 8.13 0.52 9.13
C MET A 101 7.15 -0.25 10.02
N LYS A 102 7.60 -0.80 11.15
CA LYS A 102 6.72 -1.46 12.12
C LYS A 102 5.70 -0.48 12.70
N SER A 103 6.13 0.72 13.06
CA SER A 103 5.26 1.79 13.52
C SER A 103 4.20 2.15 12.47
N ARG A 104 4.60 2.38 11.21
CA ARG A 104 3.68 2.70 10.11
C ARG A 104 2.72 1.57 9.76
N LEU A 105 3.16 0.32 9.83
CA LEU A 105 2.31 -0.86 9.63
C LEU A 105 1.29 -1.03 10.76
N THR A 106 1.63 -0.62 11.97
CA THR A 106 0.76 -0.73 13.15
C THR A 106 -0.20 0.45 13.30
N GLN A 107 0.20 1.62 12.85
CA GLN A 107 -0.61 2.84 12.79
C GLN A 107 -1.23 3.07 11.40
N ALA A 108 -1.22 2.05 10.54
CA ALA A 108 -1.65 2.18 9.15
C ALA A 108 -3.09 2.74 9.11
N PRO A 109 -3.31 3.88 8.43
CA PRO A 109 -4.62 4.51 8.37
C PRO A 109 -5.63 3.58 7.70
N ILE A 110 -6.89 3.71 8.10
CA ILE A 110 -8.02 3.09 7.41
C ILE A 110 -8.05 3.72 6.01
N LEU A 111 -7.89 2.90 4.96
CA LEU A 111 -8.14 3.40 3.61
C LEU A 111 -9.64 3.42 3.40
N ALA A 112 -10.15 4.57 2.96
CA ALA A 112 -11.55 4.71 2.60
C ALA A 112 -11.89 3.74 1.45
N GLN A 113 -13.10 3.19 1.49
CA GLN A 113 -13.61 2.44 0.34
C GLN A 113 -13.83 3.40 -0.84
N PRO A 114 -13.38 3.03 -2.05
CA PRO A 114 -13.63 3.85 -3.22
C PRO A 114 -15.13 3.87 -3.54
N ASP A 115 -15.67 5.06 -3.75
CA ASP A 115 -16.99 5.28 -4.32
C ASP A 115 -16.87 5.19 -5.85
N MET A 116 -17.09 3.98 -6.37
CA MET A 116 -16.94 3.68 -7.80
C MET A 116 -18.07 4.29 -8.64
N GLU A 117 -19.27 4.39 -8.08
CA GLU A 117 -20.45 4.93 -8.76
C GLU A 117 -20.36 6.46 -8.82
N GLY A 118 -20.01 7.10 -7.70
CA GLY A 118 -19.69 8.54 -7.64
C GLY A 118 -18.54 8.93 -8.55
N ALA A 119 -17.55 8.06 -8.73
CA ALA A 119 -16.47 8.30 -9.69
C ALA A 119 -16.93 8.14 -11.15
N ALA A 120 -17.87 7.23 -11.43
CA ALA A 120 -18.38 6.96 -12.78
C ALA A 120 -19.27 8.08 -13.31
N ASN A 121 -20.10 8.65 -12.43
CA ASN A 121 -21.05 9.70 -12.76
C ASN A 121 -20.51 11.12 -12.51
N GLU A 122 -19.20 11.25 -12.25
CA GLU A 122 -18.50 12.51 -11.93
C GLU A 122 -18.99 13.24 -10.67
N ALA A 123 -19.88 12.64 -9.86
CA ALA A 123 -20.38 13.26 -8.63
C ALA A 123 -19.33 13.26 -7.49
N ASN A 124 -18.43 12.27 -7.48
CA ASN A 124 -17.32 12.14 -6.53
C ASN A 124 -16.06 11.62 -7.25
N PRO A 125 -15.38 12.49 -8.02
CA PRO A 125 -14.24 12.07 -8.83
C PRO A 125 -13.04 11.68 -7.96
N PHE A 126 -12.23 10.74 -8.46
CA PHE A 126 -10.94 10.43 -7.86
C PHE A 126 -9.97 11.61 -8.00
N VAL A 127 -9.32 11.98 -6.90
CA VAL A 127 -8.25 12.99 -6.87
C VAL A 127 -6.92 12.29 -6.71
N ILE A 128 -5.97 12.56 -7.60
CA ILE A 128 -4.61 12.04 -7.49
C ILE A 128 -3.67 13.15 -7.04
N PHE A 129 -2.92 12.90 -5.99
CA PHE A 129 -1.75 13.69 -5.63
C PHE A 129 -0.50 12.95 -6.05
N THR A 130 0.44 13.64 -6.69
CA THR A 130 1.76 13.09 -7.04
C THR A 130 2.87 13.93 -6.44
N ASP A 131 3.99 13.29 -6.15
CA ASP A 131 5.20 13.93 -5.63
C ASP A 131 6.41 13.23 -6.26
N ALA A 132 7.37 13.99 -6.77
CA ALA A 132 8.61 13.45 -7.27
C ALA A 132 9.81 13.96 -6.48
N SER A 133 10.80 13.09 -6.33
CA SER A 133 12.07 13.45 -5.72
C SER A 133 13.21 12.76 -6.45
N THR A 134 14.43 13.26 -6.26
CA THR A 134 15.65 12.63 -6.78
C THR A 134 15.88 11.19 -6.31
N HIS A 135 15.09 10.71 -5.34
CA HIS A 135 15.17 9.36 -4.78
C HIS A 135 14.03 8.45 -5.24
N GLY A 136 12.86 9.00 -5.56
CA GLY A 136 11.66 8.21 -5.83
C GLY A 136 10.43 9.04 -6.15
N LEU A 137 9.40 8.34 -6.65
CA LEU A 137 8.08 8.87 -6.99
C LEU A 137 7.07 8.42 -5.93
N GLY A 138 6.15 9.32 -5.59
CA GLY A 138 4.99 9.09 -4.75
C GLY A 138 3.71 9.47 -5.48
N ALA A 139 2.64 8.73 -5.21
CA ALA A 139 1.30 9.08 -5.64
C ALA A 139 0.26 8.63 -4.61
N VAL A 140 -0.82 9.37 -4.46
CA VAL A 140 -1.94 9.05 -3.57
C VAL A 140 -3.24 9.22 -4.34
N LEU A 141 -4.07 8.20 -4.33
CA LEU A 141 -5.45 8.25 -4.81
C LEU A 141 -6.36 8.58 -3.62
N CYS A 142 -7.15 9.64 -3.74
CA CYS A 142 -8.11 10.10 -2.74
C CYS A 142 -9.50 10.26 -3.34
N GLN A 143 -10.54 10.24 -2.51
CA GLN A 143 -11.87 10.76 -2.83
C GLN A 143 -12.39 11.59 -1.66
N GLN A 144 -13.40 12.42 -1.93
CA GLN A 144 -14.06 13.17 -0.89
C GLN A 144 -14.95 12.22 -0.08
N GLY A 145 -14.76 12.23 1.24
CA GLY A 145 -15.62 11.53 2.18
C GLY A 145 -16.90 12.30 2.46
N LYS A 146 -17.82 11.66 3.19
CA LYS A 146 -19.09 12.29 3.63
C LYS A 146 -18.89 13.49 4.55
N ASP A 147 -17.72 13.59 5.18
CA ASP A 147 -17.27 14.68 6.03
C ASP A 147 -16.71 15.88 5.24
N GLY A 148 -16.65 15.79 3.90
CA GLY A 148 -16.15 16.83 3.02
C GLY A 148 -14.63 16.87 2.90
N PHE A 149 -13.89 16.01 3.61
CA PHE A 149 -12.43 15.91 3.52
C PHE A 149 -11.99 14.86 2.50
N LEU A 150 -10.76 15.01 1.97
CA LEU A 150 -10.17 14.02 1.08
C LEU A 150 -9.59 12.86 1.89
N HIS A 151 -10.13 11.66 1.68
CA HIS A 151 -9.66 10.45 2.31
C HIS A 151 -8.80 9.63 1.34
N PRO A 152 -7.62 9.15 1.78
CA PRO A 152 -6.78 8.31 0.96
C PRO A 152 -7.40 6.93 0.76
N ILE A 153 -7.48 6.51 -0.49
CA ILE A 153 -7.93 5.18 -0.93
C ILE A 153 -6.73 4.29 -1.24
N TYR A 154 -5.65 4.88 -1.78
CA TYR A 154 -4.48 4.10 -2.16
C TYR A 154 -3.20 4.95 -2.18
N PHE A 155 -2.16 4.50 -1.48
CA PHE A 155 -0.81 5.04 -1.59
C PHE A 155 0.05 4.23 -2.58
N ALA A 156 0.66 4.89 -3.54
CA ALA A 156 1.61 4.31 -4.48
C ALA A 156 2.98 4.98 -4.33
N SER A 157 4.04 4.19 -4.39
CA SER A 157 5.42 4.71 -4.37
C SER A 157 6.34 3.83 -5.20
N LYS A 158 7.30 4.42 -5.92
CA LYS A 158 8.27 3.73 -6.78
C LYS A 158 9.65 4.35 -6.61
N LYS A 159 10.71 3.53 -6.56
CA LYS A 159 12.09 4.02 -6.63
C LYS A 159 12.46 4.35 -8.07
N LEU A 160 13.27 5.39 -8.27
CA LEU A 160 13.82 5.70 -9.58
C LEU A 160 14.82 4.64 -10.04
N SER A 161 14.69 4.23 -11.29
CA SER A 161 15.67 3.41 -12.01
C SER A 161 16.95 4.21 -12.27
N LYS A 162 18.02 3.51 -12.68
CA LYS A 162 19.31 4.16 -12.97
C LYS A 162 19.19 5.24 -14.07
N ALA A 163 18.33 5.03 -15.05
CA ALA A 163 18.09 6.00 -16.12
C ALA A 163 17.24 7.18 -15.62
N GLU A 164 16.16 6.89 -14.88
CA GLU A 164 15.24 7.91 -14.35
C GLU A 164 15.94 8.85 -13.36
N LYS A 165 16.99 8.41 -12.66
CA LYS A 165 17.80 9.27 -11.77
C LYS A 165 18.51 10.43 -12.46
N ASN A 166 18.71 10.35 -13.77
CA ASN A 166 19.39 11.39 -14.54
C ASN A 166 18.40 12.44 -15.10
N TYR A 167 17.10 12.26 -14.86
CA TYR A 167 16.07 13.17 -15.34
C TYR A 167 16.07 14.48 -14.55
N HIS A 168 15.70 15.58 -15.21
CA HIS A 168 15.50 16.85 -14.53
C HIS A 168 14.27 16.77 -13.61
N ILE A 169 14.19 17.64 -12.60
CA ILE A 169 13.08 17.60 -11.64
C ILE A 169 11.71 17.72 -12.33
N THR A 170 11.61 18.53 -13.38
CA THR A 170 10.39 18.68 -14.20
C THR A 170 9.97 17.37 -14.87
N ASP A 171 10.92 16.61 -15.41
CA ASP A 171 10.66 15.31 -16.04
C ASP A 171 10.29 14.26 -15.00
N LEU A 172 10.85 14.35 -13.78
CA LEU A 172 10.49 13.49 -12.66
C LEU A 172 9.06 13.73 -12.17
N GLU A 173 8.61 14.98 -12.12
CA GLU A 173 7.21 15.31 -11.80
C GLU A 173 6.26 14.76 -12.87
N ALA A 174 6.58 14.93 -14.16
CA ALA A 174 5.80 14.34 -15.24
C ALA A 174 5.78 12.80 -15.16
N LEU A 175 6.92 12.18 -14.83
CA LEU A 175 7.02 10.74 -14.61
C LEU A 175 6.19 10.27 -13.42
N ALA A 176 6.07 11.08 -12.35
CA ALA A 176 5.21 10.77 -11.21
C ALA A 176 3.73 10.69 -11.62
N VAL A 177 3.28 11.62 -12.47
CA VAL A 177 1.91 11.61 -13.03
C VAL A 177 1.69 10.38 -13.89
N VAL A 178 2.59 10.08 -14.84
CA VAL A 178 2.49 8.87 -15.69
C VAL A 178 2.50 7.59 -14.85
N PHE A 179 3.34 7.54 -13.82
CA PHE A 179 3.37 6.43 -12.87
C PHE A 179 2.04 6.28 -12.12
N ALA A 180 1.47 7.38 -11.62
CA ALA A 180 0.21 7.37 -10.90
C ALA A 180 -0.94 6.88 -11.78
N VAL A 181 -1.09 7.45 -12.98
CA VAL A 181 -2.16 7.06 -13.92
C VAL A 181 -2.06 5.58 -14.29
N ASN A 182 -0.86 5.09 -14.64
CA ASN A 182 -0.66 3.66 -14.94
C ASN A 182 -0.96 2.77 -13.73
N LYS A 183 -0.65 3.22 -12.52
CA LYS A 183 -0.86 2.43 -11.31
C LYS A 183 -2.33 2.37 -10.91
N PHE A 184 -3.06 3.45 -11.11
CA PHE A 184 -4.48 3.59 -10.76
C PHE A 184 -5.42 3.27 -11.92
N HIS A 185 -4.89 2.97 -13.11
CA HIS A 185 -5.66 2.61 -14.32
C HIS A 185 -6.71 1.52 -14.06
N PHE A 186 -6.41 0.53 -13.22
CA PHE A 186 -7.39 -0.50 -12.86
C PHE A 186 -8.62 0.07 -12.13
N SER A 187 -8.41 1.01 -11.20
CA SER A 187 -9.50 1.69 -10.49
C SER A 187 -10.35 2.54 -11.44
N PHE A 188 -9.73 3.17 -12.45
CA PHE A 188 -10.42 3.96 -13.47
C PHE A 188 -11.20 3.12 -14.50
N MET A 189 -10.71 1.92 -14.84
CA MET A 189 -11.43 1.04 -15.77
C MET A 189 -12.64 0.39 -15.10
N ALA A 190 -12.50 0.00 -13.82
CA ALA A 190 -13.59 -0.61 -13.07
C ALA A 190 -14.75 0.37 -12.80
N SER A 191 -14.52 1.69 -12.82
CA SER A 191 -15.57 2.71 -12.72
C SER A 191 -16.24 3.05 -14.06
N ARG A 192 -15.78 2.50 -15.20
CA ARG A 192 -16.35 2.75 -16.54
C ARG A 192 -17.16 1.59 -17.11
N GLN A 193 -17.25 0.47 -16.40
CA GLN A 193 -17.93 -0.76 -16.87
C GLN A 193 -19.11 -1.15 -15.97
N TRP A 194 -20.06 -0.26 -15.73
CA TRP A 194 -21.42 -0.60 -15.30
C TRP A 194 -22.41 0.40 -15.87
#